data_AF-A0A9Q0V1R6-F1
#
_entry.id   AF-A0A9Q0V1R6-F1
#
_cell.length_a   1.000
_cell.length_b   1.000
_cell.length_c   1.000
_cell.angle_alpha   90.00
_cell.angle_beta   90.00
_cell.angle_gamma   90.00
#
_symmetry.space_group_name_H-M   'P 1'
#
loop_
_entity.id
_entity.type
_entity.pdbx_description
1 polymer ?
#
loop_
_entity_poly.entity_id
_entity_poly.type
_entity_poly.pdbx_seq_one_letter_code
_entity_poly.pdbx_strand_id
1 'polypeptide(L)'
;MSSNLTVLASWFRLKYPHIALGALASSAPILYFDDITPQDGYYSIVSRVFREASGTCYQTIKNSWAEIDELASKSNGLSMLSEKFKTCNPLTDASKLKDHLNTMYASAAQYNEPPTYPVNKVCAGIDGGGFGDDILSRIFGGLVAYNGNLPCYVNAHTDESETTVGWRWQECSELAMPIGIGNNSMFPPDPFDLEDYIESCKSFYGVPTRPHWVTTYYGGHVCFSI
;
A
#
# COMPACT_ATOMS: atom_id res chain seq x y z
N MET A 1 -10.31 1.40 0.52
CA MET A 1 -11.65 0.93 0.08
C MET A 1 -12.56 2.06 -0.42
N SER A 2 -12.38 3.32 -0.01
CA SER A 2 -13.26 4.43 -0.41
C SER A 2 -13.17 4.85 -1.89
N SER A 3 -12.10 4.49 -2.60
CA SER A 3 -11.82 4.98 -3.96
C SER A 3 -12.56 4.25 -5.10
N ASN A 4 -13.17 3.09 -4.85
CA ASN A 4 -13.80 2.29 -5.91
C ASN A 4 -15.24 2.74 -6.22
N LEU A 5 -15.97 3.21 -5.22
CA LEU A 5 -17.29 3.81 -5.43
C LEU A 5 -17.22 5.01 -6.39
N THR A 6 -16.12 5.76 -6.38
CA THR A 6 -15.94 6.94 -7.23
C THR A 6 -15.53 6.59 -8.65
N VAL A 7 -14.82 5.47 -8.85
CA VAL A 7 -14.63 4.85 -10.18
C VAL A 7 -15.98 4.41 -10.76
N LEU A 8 -16.80 3.72 -9.97
CA LEU A 8 -18.14 3.30 -10.40
C LEU A 8 -19.06 4.47 -10.74
N ALA A 9 -19.01 5.58 -9.98
CA ALA A 9 -19.79 6.78 -10.29
C ALA A 9 -19.42 7.37 -11.67
N SER A 10 -18.11 7.42 -11.98
CA SER A 10 -17.61 7.86 -13.30
C SER A 10 -18.13 6.96 -14.42
N TRP A 11 -17.95 5.65 -14.26
CA TRP A 11 -18.37 4.66 -15.25
C TRP A 11 -19.88 4.59 -15.42
N PHE A 12 -20.65 4.78 -14.35
CA PHE A 12 -22.10 4.83 -14.40
C PHE A 12 -22.57 6.03 -15.24
N ARG A 13 -22.03 7.23 -14.99
CA ARG A 13 -22.34 8.42 -15.80
C ARG A 13 -21.90 8.26 -17.26
N LEU A 14 -20.78 7.60 -17.52
CA LEU A 14 -20.28 7.34 -18.87
C LEU A 14 -21.21 6.38 -19.64
N LYS A 15 -21.65 5.29 -19.00
CA LYS A 15 -22.47 4.25 -19.64
C LYS A 15 -23.96 4.56 -19.68
N TYR A 16 -24.44 5.35 -18.72
CA TYR A 16 -25.85 5.69 -18.57
C TYR A 16 -26.06 7.22 -18.53
N PRO A 17 -25.65 7.96 -19.58
CA PRO A 17 -25.80 9.42 -19.64
C PRO A 17 -27.26 9.87 -19.65
N HIS A 18 -28.18 8.97 -20.00
CA HIS A 18 -29.62 9.20 -20.01
C HIS A 18 -30.27 9.01 -18.62
N ILE A 19 -29.56 8.41 -17.66
CA ILE A 19 -30.02 8.21 -16.28
C ILE A 19 -29.39 9.24 -15.35
N ALA A 20 -28.07 9.45 -15.47
CA ALA A 20 -27.32 10.37 -14.62
C ALA A 20 -26.95 11.64 -15.39
N LEU A 21 -27.27 12.81 -14.84
CA LEU A 21 -26.89 14.12 -15.42
C LEU A 21 -25.38 14.38 -15.29
N GLY A 22 -24.77 13.95 -14.18
CA GLY A 22 -23.34 14.10 -13.90
C GLY A 22 -22.86 13.16 -12.81
N ALA A 23 -21.54 13.14 -12.59
CA ALA A 23 -20.90 12.39 -11.50
C ALA A 23 -19.75 13.23 -10.92
N LEU A 24 -19.61 13.21 -9.60
CA LEU A 24 -18.44 13.71 -8.88
C LEU A 24 -17.61 12.51 -8.43
N ALA A 25 -16.42 12.37 -9.01
CA ALA A 25 -15.53 11.25 -8.74
C ALA A 25 -14.26 11.73 -8.02
N SER A 26 -14.33 11.82 -6.70
CA SER A 26 -13.18 12.20 -5.88
C SER A 26 -12.22 11.03 -5.71
N SER A 27 -10.92 11.26 -5.93
CA SER A 27 -9.85 10.27 -5.75
C SER A 27 -10.07 8.94 -6.51
N ALA A 28 -10.69 9.00 -7.69
CA ALA A 28 -10.96 7.84 -8.52
C ALA A 28 -9.77 7.55 -9.46
N PRO A 29 -9.04 6.44 -9.30
CA PRO A 29 -7.88 6.09 -10.15
C PRO A 29 -8.31 5.52 -11.51
N ILE A 30 -9.21 6.21 -12.23
CA ILE A 30 -9.79 5.73 -13.51
C ILE A 30 -8.75 5.56 -14.64
N LEU A 31 -7.54 6.08 -14.47
CA LEU A 31 -6.42 5.98 -15.41
C LEU A 31 -5.29 5.06 -14.92
N TYR A 32 -5.44 4.36 -13.79
CA TYR A 32 -4.40 3.47 -13.26
C TYR A 32 -4.52 2.04 -13.82
N PHE A 33 -4.69 1.94 -15.15
CA PHE A 33 -4.83 0.68 -15.89
C PHE A 33 -3.88 0.71 -17.08
N ASP A 34 -3.49 -0.48 -17.57
CA ASP A 34 -2.55 -0.65 -18.67
C ASP A 34 -1.27 0.19 -18.49
N ASP A 35 -0.84 0.91 -19.54
CA ASP A 35 0.33 1.77 -19.59
C ASP A 35 -0.02 3.27 -19.47
N ILE A 36 -1.26 3.60 -19.09
CA ILE A 36 -1.76 4.99 -19.05
C ILE A 36 -1.03 5.82 -17.98
N THR A 37 -0.79 5.22 -16.81
CA THR A 37 -0.12 5.85 -15.67
C THR A 37 1.14 5.04 -15.32
N PRO A 38 2.26 5.68 -14.95
CA PRO A 38 3.44 4.96 -14.49
C PRO A 38 3.11 4.00 -13.34
N GLN A 39 3.56 2.75 -13.47
CA GLN A 39 3.27 1.68 -12.50
C GLN A 39 3.76 2.01 -11.09
N ASP A 40 4.88 2.76 -10.98
CA ASP A 40 5.48 3.21 -9.72
C ASP A 40 4.86 4.49 -9.15
N GLY A 41 3.86 5.06 -9.82
CA GLY A 41 3.25 6.34 -9.48
C GLY A 41 2.75 6.40 -8.04
N TYR A 42 2.02 5.37 -7.58
CA TYR A 42 1.49 5.31 -6.21
C TYR A 42 2.61 5.42 -5.16
N TYR A 43 3.59 4.52 -5.20
CA TYR A 43 4.66 4.48 -4.22
C TYR A 43 5.65 5.64 -4.34
N SER A 44 5.79 6.22 -5.54
CA SER A 44 6.53 7.47 -5.74
C SER A 44 5.88 8.63 -4.99
N ILE A 45 4.54 8.75 -5.05
CA ILE A 45 3.80 9.77 -4.32
C ILE A 45 3.86 9.54 -2.81
N VAL A 46 3.63 8.30 -2.34
CA VAL A 46 3.77 7.94 -0.91
C VAL A 46 5.15 8.35 -0.40
N SER A 47 6.20 7.99 -1.12
CA SER A 47 7.59 8.33 -0.81
C SER A 47 7.83 9.84 -0.75
N ARG A 48 7.24 10.59 -1.68
CA ARG A 48 7.34 12.06 -1.71
C ARG A 48 6.70 12.70 -0.49
N VAL A 49 5.50 12.26 -0.09
CA VAL A 49 4.79 12.81 1.08
C VAL A 49 5.60 12.63 2.36
N PHE A 50 6.21 11.45 2.56
CA PHE A 50 7.12 11.22 3.69
C PHE A 50 8.37 12.09 3.63
N ARG A 51 8.97 12.26 2.45
CA ARG A 51 10.13 13.12 2.25
C ARG A 51 9.84 14.59 2.56
N GLU A 52 8.66 15.08 2.16
CA GLU A 52 8.20 16.45 2.43
C GLU A 52 7.87 16.65 3.92
N ALA A 53 7.37 15.63 4.60
CA ALA A 53 7.11 15.68 6.04
C ALA A 53 8.42 15.69 6.86
N SER A 54 9.39 14.83 6.52
CA SER A 54 10.73 14.81 7.12
C SER A 54 11.72 14.02 6.27
N GLY A 55 12.82 14.66 5.86
CA GLY A 55 13.90 14.00 5.12
C GLY A 55 14.61 12.92 5.94
N THR A 56 14.75 13.12 7.25
CA THR A 56 15.36 12.14 8.18
C THR A 56 14.48 10.91 8.33
N CYS A 57 13.17 11.11 8.50
CA CYS A 57 12.18 10.05 8.55
C CYS A 57 12.21 9.20 7.26
N TYR A 58 12.16 9.86 6.09
CA TYR A 58 12.28 9.21 4.79
C TYR A 58 13.54 8.33 4.68
N GLN A 59 14.70 8.88 5.07
CA GLN A 59 15.96 8.14 4.99
C GLN A 59 16.02 6.97 5.96
N THR A 60 15.47 7.13 7.17
CA THR A 60 15.39 6.09 8.19
C THR A 60 14.52 4.92 7.71
N ILE A 61 13.34 5.22 7.14
CA ILE A 61 12.46 4.21 6.53
C ILE A 61 13.21 3.49 5.40
N LYS A 62 13.81 4.24 4.47
CA LYS A 62 14.53 3.68 3.32
C LYS A 62 15.66 2.73 3.72
N ASN A 63 16.42 3.08 4.77
CA ASN A 63 17.53 2.25 5.24
C ASN A 63 17.06 1.04 6.07
N SER A 64 15.90 1.13 6.70
CA SER A 64 15.42 0.10 7.62
C SER A 64 15.16 -1.25 6.96
N TRP A 65 14.78 -1.27 5.68
CA TRP A 65 14.51 -2.52 4.97
C TRP A 65 15.73 -3.45 4.90
N ALA A 66 16.90 -2.87 4.60
CA ALA A 66 18.15 -3.63 4.56
C ALA A 66 18.56 -4.11 5.96
N GLU A 67 18.32 -3.31 7.00
CA GLU A 67 18.60 -3.74 8.38
C GLU A 67 17.67 -4.87 8.85
N ILE A 68 16.39 -4.83 8.45
CA ILE A 68 15.45 -5.93 8.71
C ILE A 68 15.96 -7.21 8.06
N ASP A 69 16.34 -7.15 6.78
CA ASP A 69 16.83 -8.32 6.04
C ASP A 69 18.16 -8.84 6.63
N GLU A 70 19.09 -7.95 6.98
CA GLU A 70 20.36 -8.30 7.62
C GLU A 70 20.12 -8.99 8.97
N LEU A 71 19.26 -8.42 9.83
CA LEU A 71 18.96 -9.01 11.13
C LEU A 71 18.26 -10.36 10.96
N ALA A 72 17.29 -10.47 10.05
CA ALA A 72 16.57 -11.71 9.77
C ALA A 72 17.49 -12.85 9.28
N SER A 73 18.59 -12.52 8.59
CA SER A 73 19.57 -13.50 8.11
C SER A 73 20.43 -14.14 9.21
N LYS A 74 20.48 -13.53 10.40
CA LYS A 74 21.30 -14.01 11.54
C LYS A 74 20.59 -15.14 12.28
N SER A 75 21.38 -15.96 12.99
CA SER A 75 20.82 -16.94 13.95
C SER A 75 19.95 -16.23 14.99
N ASN A 76 18.72 -16.69 15.18
CA ASN A 76 17.69 -16.08 16.05
C ASN A 76 17.23 -14.67 15.61
N GLY A 77 17.59 -14.21 14.41
CA GLY A 77 17.25 -12.89 13.89
C GLY A 77 15.76 -12.58 13.88
N LEU A 78 14.95 -13.54 13.42
CA LEU A 78 13.48 -13.41 13.43
C LEU A 78 12.90 -13.29 14.84
N SER A 79 13.47 -13.98 15.84
CA SER A 79 13.06 -13.85 17.24
C SER A 79 13.38 -12.46 17.77
N MET A 80 14.58 -11.94 17.45
CA MET A 80 14.97 -10.58 17.83
C MET A 80 14.07 -9.51 17.19
N LEU A 81 13.71 -9.70 15.92
CA LEU A 81 12.74 -8.83 15.24
C LEU A 81 11.35 -8.93 15.90
N SER A 82 10.91 -10.14 16.24
CA SER A 82 9.64 -10.36 16.94
C SER A 82 9.56 -9.61 18.26
N GLU A 83 10.61 -9.68 19.06
CA GLU A 83 10.70 -8.98 20.35
C GLU A 83 10.76 -7.47 20.14
N LYS A 84 11.63 -6.98 19.24
CA LYS A 84 11.83 -5.55 18.99
C LYS A 84 10.55 -4.87 18.48
N PHE A 85 9.83 -5.52 17.57
CA PHE A 85 8.59 -4.99 17.00
C PHE A 85 7.32 -5.39 17.77
N LYS A 86 7.47 -6.11 18.91
CA LYS A 86 6.37 -6.66 19.71
C LYS A 86 5.30 -7.30 18.84
N THR A 87 5.70 -8.29 18.04
CA THR A 87 4.80 -9.00 17.14
C THR A 87 3.84 -9.87 17.95
N CYS A 88 2.60 -10.04 17.49
CA CYS A 88 1.59 -10.79 18.23
C CYS A 88 1.89 -12.29 18.27
N ASN A 89 2.51 -12.79 17.19
CA ASN A 89 3.03 -14.14 17.06
C ASN A 89 4.50 -14.08 16.62
N PRO A 90 5.32 -15.11 16.93
CA PRO A 90 6.68 -15.20 16.43
C PRO A 90 6.74 -15.11 14.89
N LEU A 91 7.68 -14.34 14.37
CA LEU A 91 7.89 -14.18 12.94
C LEU A 91 8.49 -15.48 12.38
N THR A 92 7.82 -16.02 11.37
CA THR A 92 8.33 -17.14 10.57
C THR A 92 9.12 -16.65 9.35
N ASP A 93 8.89 -15.40 8.96
CA ASP A 93 9.46 -14.77 7.77
C ASP A 93 9.49 -13.24 7.97
N ALA A 94 10.52 -12.57 7.46
CA ALA A 94 10.67 -11.12 7.55
C ALA A 94 9.65 -10.36 6.69
N SER A 95 9.17 -10.96 5.60
CA SER A 95 8.09 -10.41 4.74
C SER A 95 6.88 -9.97 5.55
N LYS A 96 6.44 -10.77 6.54
CA LYS A 96 5.30 -10.41 7.41
C LYS A 96 5.47 -9.05 8.11
N LEU A 97 6.69 -8.76 8.57
CA LEU A 97 7.00 -7.46 9.16
C LEU A 97 7.06 -6.37 8.08
N LYS A 98 7.73 -6.67 6.96
CA LYS A 98 7.91 -5.71 5.86
C LYS A 98 6.58 -5.30 5.23
N ASP A 99 5.67 -6.24 5.00
CA ASP A 99 4.33 -6.03 4.45
C ASP A 99 3.46 -5.19 5.38
N HIS A 100 3.56 -5.44 6.70
CA HIS A 100 2.85 -4.65 7.69
C HIS A 100 3.33 -3.19 7.72
N LEU A 101 4.66 -2.98 7.75
CA LEU A 101 5.25 -1.65 7.70
C LEU A 101 4.90 -0.93 6.39
N ASN A 102 4.96 -1.65 5.26
CA ASN A 102 4.58 -1.11 3.95
C ASN A 102 3.12 -0.62 3.96
N THR A 103 2.20 -1.50 4.35
CA THR A 103 0.77 -1.19 4.45
C THR A 103 0.51 0.01 5.36
N MET A 104 1.23 0.11 6.49
CA MET A 104 1.12 1.24 7.41
C MET A 104 1.54 2.55 6.74
N TYR A 105 2.70 2.60 6.08
CA TYR A 105 3.18 3.82 5.43
C TYR A 105 2.29 4.25 4.27
N ALA A 106 1.85 3.30 3.45
CA ALA A 106 0.92 3.55 2.36
C ALA A 106 -0.42 4.08 2.89
N SER A 107 -0.96 3.48 3.95
CA SER A 107 -2.20 3.92 4.60
C SER A 107 -2.06 5.30 5.23
N ALA A 108 -0.95 5.57 5.91
CA ALA A 108 -0.67 6.87 6.52
C ALA A 108 -0.67 7.99 5.46
N ALA A 109 -0.05 7.74 4.30
CA ALA A 109 -0.06 8.70 3.19
C ALA A 109 -1.44 8.83 2.54
N GLN A 110 -2.16 7.73 2.35
CA GLN A 110 -3.49 7.72 1.73
C GLN A 110 -4.53 8.50 2.54
N TYR A 111 -4.47 8.42 3.87
CA TYR A 111 -5.37 9.12 4.78
C TYR A 111 -4.67 10.31 5.47
N ASN A 112 -3.72 10.97 4.77
CA ASN A 112 -2.94 12.05 5.35
C ASN A 112 -3.72 13.38 5.45
N GLU A 113 -4.78 13.40 6.26
CA GLU A 113 -5.70 14.53 6.37
C GLU A 113 -5.67 15.23 7.74
N PRO A 114 -6.10 16.50 7.82
CA PRO A 114 -6.24 17.20 9.09
C PRO A 114 -7.40 16.62 9.93
N PRO A 115 -7.32 16.74 11.28
CA PRO A 115 -6.22 17.27 12.08
C PRO A 115 -5.18 16.21 12.44
N THR A 116 -5.34 14.97 11.99
CA THR A 116 -4.54 13.83 12.46
C THR A 116 -3.17 13.76 11.82
N TYR A 117 -3.04 14.16 10.55
CA TYR A 117 -1.80 14.11 9.76
C TYR A 117 -0.93 12.86 10.05
N PRO A 118 -1.44 11.64 9.75
CA PRO A 118 -0.75 10.39 10.07
C PRO A 118 0.71 10.32 9.66
N VAL A 119 1.11 10.89 8.52
CA VAL A 119 2.52 10.90 8.10
C VAL A 119 3.38 11.69 9.08
N ASN A 120 2.92 12.86 9.51
CA ASN A 120 3.62 13.67 10.51
C ASN A 120 3.71 12.96 11.86
N LYS A 121 2.68 12.20 12.26
CA LYS A 121 2.72 11.38 13.48
C LYS A 121 3.77 10.28 13.40
N VAL A 122 3.79 9.52 12.30
CA VAL A 122 4.80 8.47 12.07
C VAL A 122 6.19 9.08 12.13
N CYS A 123 6.43 10.17 11.39
CA CYS A 123 7.75 10.79 11.33
C CYS A 123 8.17 11.41 12.67
N ALA A 124 7.25 11.99 13.44
CA ALA A 124 7.56 12.45 14.80
C ALA A 124 8.02 11.31 15.72
N GLY A 125 7.42 10.12 15.58
CA GLY A 125 7.85 8.91 16.32
C GLY A 125 9.24 8.42 15.90
N ILE A 126 9.52 8.42 14.59
CA ILE A 126 10.82 7.99 14.03
C ILE A 126 11.94 8.97 14.40
N ASP A 127 11.71 10.26 14.20
CA ASP A 127 12.71 11.29 14.43
C ASP A 127 12.95 11.52 15.93
N GLY A 128 11.90 11.36 16.75
CA GLY A 128 11.95 11.59 18.20
C GLY A 128 12.82 10.60 18.99
N GLY A 129 13.13 9.42 18.45
CA GLY A 129 14.10 8.47 19.05
C GLY A 129 13.71 7.90 20.42
N GLY A 130 12.44 8.01 20.83
CA GLY A 130 11.98 7.64 22.18
C GLY A 130 12.15 6.17 22.58
N PHE A 131 12.44 5.29 21.60
CA PHE A 131 12.65 3.85 21.81
C PHE A 131 14.10 3.41 21.56
N GLY A 132 15.01 4.36 21.26
CA GLY A 132 16.40 4.10 20.93
C GLY A 132 16.84 4.86 19.68
N ASP A 133 18.17 4.97 19.52
CA ASP A 133 18.77 5.71 18.40
C ASP A 133 19.04 4.88 17.14
N ASP A 134 19.04 3.55 17.26
CA ASP A 134 19.19 2.65 16.10
C ASP A 134 17.95 2.71 15.18
N ILE A 135 18.15 2.43 13.90
CA ILE A 135 17.12 2.56 12.87
C ILE A 135 15.89 1.73 13.23
N LEU A 136 16.05 0.44 13.59
CA LEU A 136 14.90 -0.41 13.92
C LEU A 136 14.13 0.08 15.15
N SER A 137 14.80 0.63 16.17
CA SER A 137 14.12 1.26 17.32
C SER A 137 13.35 2.53 16.92
N ARG A 138 13.89 3.33 16.00
CA ARG A 138 13.19 4.50 15.43
C ARG A 138 11.95 4.08 14.64
N ILE A 139 12.05 3.04 13.80
CA ILE A 139 10.90 2.48 13.09
C ILE A 139 9.84 2.00 14.07
N PHE A 140 10.23 1.32 15.15
CA PHE A 140 9.29 0.93 16.20
C PHE A 140 8.62 2.15 16.86
N GLY A 141 9.36 3.24 17.09
CA GLY A 141 8.78 4.50 17.54
C GLY A 141 7.70 5.07 16.61
N GLY A 142 7.93 5.01 15.29
CA GLY A 142 6.93 5.37 14.29
C GLY A 142 5.69 4.48 14.32
N LEU A 143 5.88 3.16 14.46
CA LEU A 143 4.80 2.17 14.58
C LEU A 143 3.92 2.43 15.81
N VAL A 144 4.52 2.72 16.96
CA VAL A 144 3.81 3.08 18.20
C VAL A 144 3.09 4.43 18.03
N ALA A 145 3.73 5.42 17.40
CA ALA A 145 3.11 6.73 17.19
C ALA A 145 1.87 6.68 16.27
N TYR A 146 1.87 5.77 15.29
CA TYR A 146 0.74 5.57 14.38
C TYR A 146 -0.42 4.82 15.02
N ASN A 147 -0.14 3.68 15.67
CA ASN A 147 -1.18 2.79 16.21
C ASN A 147 -1.60 3.11 17.65
N GLY A 148 -0.82 3.94 18.36
CA GLY A 148 -0.94 4.09 19.81
C GLY A 148 -0.32 2.90 20.55
N ASN A 149 -0.53 2.87 21.87
CA ASN A 149 0.05 1.83 22.71
C ASN A 149 -0.80 0.55 22.68
N LEU A 150 -0.34 -0.46 21.95
CA LEU A 150 -0.98 -1.77 21.82
C LEU A 150 -0.18 -2.88 22.53
N PRO A 151 -0.83 -3.99 22.93
CA PRO A 151 -0.12 -5.14 23.50
C PRO A 151 0.85 -5.80 22.49
N CYS A 152 0.53 -5.74 21.20
CA CYS A 152 1.36 -6.18 20.08
C CYS A 152 0.94 -5.43 18.79
N TYR A 153 1.78 -5.42 17.76
CA TYR A 153 1.56 -4.57 16.57
C TYR A 153 1.43 -5.32 15.25
N VAL A 154 2.29 -6.30 15.02
CA VAL A 154 2.39 -7.03 13.75
C VAL A 154 1.66 -8.36 13.88
N ASN A 155 1.16 -8.92 12.77
CA ASN A 155 0.62 -10.27 12.63
C ASN A 155 -0.44 -10.69 13.68
N ALA A 156 -1.25 -9.71 14.13
CA ALA A 156 -2.47 -10.00 14.88
C ALA A 156 -3.41 -10.89 14.07
N HIS A 157 -4.17 -11.75 14.76
CA HIS A 157 -5.21 -12.53 14.11
C HIS A 157 -6.33 -11.58 13.66
N THR A 158 -6.67 -11.65 12.37
CA THR A 158 -7.78 -10.92 11.78
C THR A 158 -8.63 -11.90 10.98
N ASP A 159 -9.92 -11.96 11.31
CA ASP A 159 -10.87 -12.67 10.46
C ASP A 159 -11.01 -11.95 9.13
N GLU A 160 -10.88 -12.67 8.03
CA GLU A 160 -11.10 -12.09 6.71
C GLU A 160 -12.59 -11.78 6.53
N SER A 161 -12.87 -10.53 6.16
CA SER A 161 -14.23 -10.12 5.82
C SER A 161 -14.55 -10.47 4.37
N GLU A 162 -15.83 -10.76 4.10
CA GLU A 162 -16.35 -10.93 2.73
C GLU A 162 -16.00 -9.74 1.83
N THR A 163 -15.96 -8.52 2.38
CA THR A 163 -15.57 -7.32 1.65
C THR A 163 -14.10 -7.37 1.20
N THR A 164 -13.21 -7.88 2.05
CA THR A 164 -11.77 -8.04 1.74
C THR A 164 -11.58 -9.10 0.65
N VAL A 165 -12.26 -10.24 0.78
CA VAL A 165 -12.19 -11.34 -0.19
C VAL A 165 -12.77 -10.89 -1.53
N GLY A 166 -13.93 -10.25 -1.52
CA GLY A 166 -14.58 -9.71 -2.71
C GLY A 166 -13.70 -8.68 -3.43
N TRP A 167 -13.02 -7.81 -2.69
CA TRP A 167 -12.10 -6.82 -3.28
C TRP A 167 -10.94 -7.47 -4.02
N ARG A 168 -10.25 -8.42 -3.38
CA ARG A 168 -9.14 -9.15 -4.02
C ARG A 168 -9.61 -9.92 -5.26
N TRP A 169 -10.82 -10.47 -5.22
CA TRP A 169 -11.41 -11.11 -6.40
C TRP A 169 -11.67 -10.12 -7.54
N GLN A 170 -12.13 -8.90 -7.25
CA GLN A 170 -12.32 -7.86 -8.26
C GLN A 170 -11.01 -7.41 -8.91
N GLU A 171 -9.95 -7.22 -8.12
CA GLU A 171 -8.60 -6.92 -8.62
C GLU A 171 -8.09 -8.05 -9.52
N CYS A 172 -8.22 -9.30 -9.07
CA CYS A 172 -7.79 -10.46 -9.82
C CYS A 172 -8.58 -10.77 -11.10
N SER A 173 -9.75 -10.16 -11.29
CA SER A 173 -10.60 -10.39 -12.46
C SER A 173 -10.54 -9.23 -13.45
N GLU A 174 -11.09 -8.07 -13.10
CA GLU A 174 -11.27 -6.94 -14.01
C GLU A 174 -10.50 -5.69 -13.56
N LEU A 175 -10.32 -5.46 -12.26
CA LEU A 175 -9.67 -4.26 -11.72
C LEU A 175 -8.15 -4.45 -11.56
N ALA A 176 -7.51 -5.03 -12.57
CA ALA A 176 -6.08 -5.31 -12.56
C ALA A 176 -5.27 -4.01 -12.77
N MET A 177 -5.02 -3.29 -11.67
CA MET A 177 -4.22 -2.07 -11.65
C MET A 177 -2.73 -2.44 -11.50
N PRO A 178 -1.84 -2.06 -12.43
CA PRO A 178 -0.44 -2.48 -12.42
C PRO A 178 0.39 -1.62 -11.46
N ILE A 179 0.12 -1.72 -10.16
CA ILE A 179 0.85 -1.00 -9.12
C ILE A 179 2.16 -1.74 -8.83
N GLY A 180 3.29 -1.08 -9.06
CA GLY A 180 4.62 -1.56 -8.71
C GLY A 180 5.40 -0.55 -7.88
N ILE A 181 6.58 -0.94 -7.44
CA ILE A 181 7.52 -0.10 -6.69
C ILE A 181 8.79 0.10 -7.51
N GLY A 182 9.03 1.35 -7.92
CA GLY A 182 10.24 1.75 -8.62
C GLY A 182 11.42 2.07 -7.69
N ASN A 183 12.61 2.20 -8.28
CA ASN A 183 13.88 2.49 -7.58
C ASN A 183 13.93 3.84 -6.85
N ASN A 184 13.06 4.78 -7.24
CA ASN A 184 13.05 6.14 -6.70
C ASN A 184 12.18 6.29 -5.42
N SER A 185 11.67 5.18 -4.88
CA SER A 185 10.85 5.17 -3.68
C SER A 185 11.68 5.02 -2.38
N MET A 186 11.02 5.13 -1.22
CA MET A 186 11.61 4.73 0.07
C MET A 186 11.43 3.24 0.37
N PHE A 187 10.80 2.47 -0.51
CA PHE A 187 10.53 1.05 -0.36
C PHE A 187 11.54 0.24 -1.19
N PRO A 188 11.74 -1.06 -0.88
CA PRO A 188 12.49 -1.94 -1.76
C PRO A 188 11.84 -2.01 -3.15
N PRO A 189 12.61 -2.00 -4.25
CA PRO A 189 12.06 -2.15 -5.59
C PRO A 189 11.30 -3.47 -5.75
N ASP A 190 10.11 -3.38 -6.33
CA ASP A 190 9.20 -4.50 -6.57
C ASP A 190 8.34 -4.14 -7.79
N PRO A 191 8.91 -4.17 -9.01
CA PRO A 191 8.22 -3.78 -10.22
C PRO A 191 7.02 -4.71 -10.47
N PHE A 192 5.95 -4.17 -11.04
CA PHE A 192 4.76 -4.96 -11.35
C PHE A 192 5.06 -5.95 -12.48
N ASP A 193 4.85 -7.24 -12.21
CA ASP A 193 4.92 -8.30 -13.21
C ASP A 193 3.51 -8.83 -13.52
N LEU A 194 3.09 -8.67 -14.78
CA LEU A 194 1.75 -9.06 -15.21
C LEU A 194 1.57 -10.59 -15.27
N GLU A 195 2.60 -11.34 -15.64
CA GLU A 195 2.53 -12.80 -15.74
C GLU A 195 2.40 -13.41 -14.33
N ASP A 196 3.26 -12.99 -13.41
CA ASP A 196 3.19 -13.43 -12.00
C ASP A 196 1.86 -13.04 -11.34
N TYR A 197 1.32 -11.86 -11.67
CA TYR A 197 0.02 -11.41 -11.20
C TYR A 197 -1.11 -12.32 -11.70
N ILE A 198 -1.13 -12.63 -13.01
CA ILE A 198 -2.13 -13.52 -13.62
C ILE A 198 -2.05 -14.93 -13.00
N GLU A 199 -0.84 -15.47 -12.81
CA GLU A 199 -0.65 -16.80 -12.23
C GLU A 199 -1.11 -16.86 -10.77
N SER A 200 -0.76 -15.84 -9.98
CA SER A 200 -1.19 -15.71 -8.59
C SER A 200 -2.70 -15.65 -8.48
N CYS A 201 -3.35 -14.81 -9.28
CA CYS A 201 -4.81 -14.69 -9.30
C CYS A 201 -5.52 -15.97 -9.73
N LYS A 202 -4.96 -16.69 -10.70
CA LYS A 202 -5.45 -18.01 -11.10
C LYS A 202 -5.30 -19.04 -9.98
N SER A 203 -4.20 -19.02 -9.23
CA SER A 203 -3.98 -19.92 -8.09
C SER A 203 -4.96 -19.65 -6.94
N PHE A 204 -5.20 -18.38 -6.59
CA PHE A 204 -6.08 -18.03 -5.47
C PHE A 204 -7.58 -18.18 -5.79
N TYR A 205 -8.01 -17.79 -6.98
CA TYR A 205 -9.44 -17.66 -7.31
C TYR A 205 -9.89 -18.45 -8.54
N GLY A 206 -8.96 -19.06 -9.29
CA GLY A 206 -9.30 -19.80 -10.51
C GLY A 206 -9.86 -18.93 -11.64
N VAL A 207 -9.74 -17.61 -11.55
CA VAL A 207 -10.27 -16.67 -12.54
C VAL A 207 -9.19 -16.25 -13.56
N PRO A 208 -9.55 -16.07 -14.84
CA PRO A 208 -8.66 -15.46 -15.81
C PRO A 208 -8.70 -13.94 -15.63
N THR A 209 -7.59 -13.34 -15.18
CA THR A 209 -7.43 -11.89 -15.13
C THR A 209 -7.52 -11.28 -16.53
N ARG A 210 -8.27 -10.19 -16.67
CA ARG A 210 -8.48 -9.47 -17.93
C ARG A 210 -7.93 -8.04 -17.84
N PRO A 211 -6.60 -7.85 -17.95
CA PRO A 211 -5.97 -6.56 -17.68
C PRO A 211 -6.50 -5.41 -18.54
N HIS A 212 -6.80 -5.68 -19.81
CA HIS A 212 -7.29 -4.68 -20.77
C HIS A 212 -8.81 -4.49 -20.77
N TRP A 213 -9.56 -5.22 -19.92
CA TRP A 213 -11.02 -5.19 -19.99
C TRP A 213 -11.59 -3.83 -19.60
N VAL A 214 -11.09 -3.25 -18.50
CA VAL A 214 -11.55 -1.93 -18.02
C VAL A 214 -11.31 -0.86 -19.08
N THR A 215 -10.13 -0.84 -19.69
CA THR A 215 -9.78 0.17 -20.69
C THR A 215 -10.53 -0.02 -22.00
N THR A 216 -10.80 -1.26 -22.40
CA THR A 216 -11.64 -1.59 -23.55
C THR A 216 -13.10 -1.19 -23.32
N TYR A 217 -13.65 -1.49 -22.14
CA TYR A 217 -15.06 -1.32 -21.86
C TYR A 217 -15.41 0.10 -21.45
N TYR A 218 -14.65 0.70 -20.53
CA TYR A 218 -14.92 2.04 -19.98
C TYR A 218 -14.08 3.14 -20.62
N GLY A 219 -13.26 2.81 -21.62
CA GLY A 219 -12.27 3.74 -22.18
C GLY A 219 -11.04 3.86 -21.28
N GLY A 220 -10.14 4.77 -21.64
CA GLY A 220 -8.89 5.00 -20.90
C GLY A 220 -8.30 6.33 -21.32
N HIS A 221 -7.31 6.29 -22.22
CA HIS A 221 -6.75 7.49 -22.87
C HIS A 221 -7.81 8.40 -23.51
N VAL A 222 -8.90 7.83 -24.03
CA VAL A 222 -9.96 8.55 -24.75
C VAL A 222 -11.27 8.45 -23.98
N CYS A 223 -11.47 9.36 -23.01
CA CYS A 223 -12.77 9.59 -22.36
C CYS A 223 -13.48 10.87 -22.88
N PHE A 224 -12.83 11.65 -23.75
CA PHE A 224 -13.31 12.93 -24.25
C PHE A 224 -13.47 12.94 -25.77
N SER A 225 -14.51 12.29 -26.26
CA SER A 225 -15.07 12.60 -27.59
C SER A 225 -16.58 12.58 -27.47
N ILE A 226 -17.12 13.68 -26.94
CA ILE A 226 -18.52 14.08 -27.05
C ILE A 226 -18.52 15.47 -27.66
#